data_AF-A0A6P0KDE1-F1
#
_entry.id   AF-A0A6P0KDE1-F1
#
_cell.length_a   1.000
_cell.length_b   1.000
_cell.length_c   1.000
_cell.angle_alpha   90.00
_cell.angle_beta   90.00
_cell.angle_gamma   90.00
#
_symmetry.space_group_name_H-M   'P 1'
#
loop_
_entity.id
_entity.type
_entity.pdbx_description
1 polymer ?
#
loop_
_entity_poly.entity_id
_entity_poly.type
_entity_poly.pdbx_seq_one_letter_code
_entity_poly.pdbx_strand_id
1 'polypeptide(L)'
;MEQVSWDEAVEFCSRLAEYTGRSYRLPSEAQWEYACRAGTATPFHFGETITGQLANYDASRTFANEPKGKYRKQTTPVGQFPPNAFGLHDMHGNVWEWCEDDWHEDYKGAPTNGSAWLSKKLSSTKVVRGGSWGSLPAYCRCASRFYDSPGFVDFNNIGLRVVCVVPRTF
;
A
#
# COMPACT_ATOMS: atom_id res chain seq x y z
N MET A 1 -4.51 -11.87 0.97
CA MET A 1 -4.25 -12.52 -0.33
C MET A 1 -3.04 -11.82 -0.92
N GLU A 2 -2.07 -12.60 -1.38
CA GLU A 2 -0.92 -12.11 -2.15
C GLU A 2 -0.92 -12.85 -3.50
N GLN A 3 -0.06 -12.45 -4.44
CA GLN A 3 -0.11 -12.88 -5.84
C GLN A 3 -1.36 -12.42 -6.60
N VAL A 4 -1.77 -11.16 -6.39
CA VAL A 4 -2.89 -10.57 -7.13
C VAL A 4 -2.33 -9.56 -8.12
N SER A 5 -2.68 -9.68 -9.40
CA SER A 5 -2.39 -8.66 -10.41
C SER A 5 -3.27 -7.43 -10.19
N TRP A 6 -2.90 -6.29 -10.78
CA TRP A 6 -3.73 -5.09 -10.68
C TRP A 6 -5.10 -5.30 -11.32
N ASP A 7 -5.14 -5.99 -12.47
CA ASP A 7 -6.38 -6.29 -13.18
C ASP A 7 -7.32 -7.17 -12.34
N GLU A 8 -6.79 -8.19 -11.66
CA GLU A 8 -7.56 -9.02 -10.73
C GLU A 8 -8.05 -8.23 -9.51
N ALA A 9 -7.24 -7.28 -9.01
CA ALA A 9 -7.61 -6.45 -7.87
C ALA A 9 -8.75 -5.48 -8.22
N VAL A 10 -8.76 -4.93 -9.44
CA VAL A 10 -9.86 -4.11 -9.97
C VAL A 10 -11.11 -4.96 -10.21
N GLU A 11 -10.96 -6.14 -10.81
CA GLU A 11 -12.07 -7.08 -11.00
C GLU A 11 -12.70 -7.50 -9.67
N PHE A 12 -11.90 -7.74 -8.63
CA PHE A 12 -12.40 -8.00 -7.28
C PHE A 12 -13.24 -6.83 -6.75
N CYS A 13 -12.80 -5.58 -6.95
CA CYS A 13 -13.57 -4.40 -6.56
C CYS A 13 -14.93 -4.35 -7.28
N SER A 14 -14.95 -4.63 -8.58
CA SER A 14 -16.17 -4.67 -9.40
C SER A 14 -17.17 -5.72 -8.88
N ARG A 15 -16.69 -6.95 -8.62
CA ARG A 15 -17.53 -8.02 -8.05
C ARG A 15 -18.04 -7.69 -6.65
N LEU A 16 -17.19 -7.09 -5.82
CA LEU A 16 -17.59 -6.66 -4.48
C LEU A 16 -18.67 -5.56 -4.55
N ALA A 17 -18.58 -4.68 -5.54
CA ALA A 17 -19.58 -3.64 -5.77
C ALA A 17 -20.92 -4.23 -6.20
N GLU A 18 -20.93 -5.17 -7.13
CA GLU A 18 -22.14 -5.89 -7.54
C GLU A 18 -22.77 -6.65 -6.37
N TYR A 19 -21.95 -7.36 -5.58
CA TYR A 19 -22.43 -8.16 -4.46
C TYR A 19 -23.06 -7.35 -3.32
N THR A 20 -22.56 -6.14 -3.07
CA THR A 20 -22.97 -5.33 -1.90
C THR A 20 -23.85 -4.13 -2.26
N GLY A 21 -23.96 -3.78 -3.54
CA GLY A 21 -24.64 -2.57 -4.01
C GLY A 21 -23.92 -1.27 -3.63
N ARG A 22 -22.63 -1.31 -3.27
CA ARG A 22 -21.82 -0.13 -2.92
C ARG A 22 -20.66 0.03 -3.89
N SER A 23 -20.18 1.25 -4.10
CA SER A 23 -19.04 1.49 -4.97
C SER A 23 -17.71 1.19 -4.26
N TYR A 24 -16.94 0.25 -4.80
CA TYR A 24 -15.58 -0.07 -4.37
C TYR A 24 -14.56 0.18 -5.47
N ARG A 25 -13.34 0.53 -5.07
CA ARG A 25 -12.17 0.64 -5.95
C ARG A 25 -10.88 0.47 -5.14
N LEU A 26 -9.75 0.41 -5.82
CA LEU A 26 -8.44 0.57 -5.19
C LEU A 26 -8.27 2.00 -4.67
N PRO A 27 -7.52 2.23 -3.58
CA PRO A 27 -7.18 3.58 -3.15
C PRO A 27 -6.38 4.30 -4.24
N SER A 28 -6.53 5.62 -4.32
CA SER A 28 -5.48 6.40 -4.99
C SER A 28 -4.20 6.35 -4.15
N GLU A 29 -3.05 6.60 -4.77
CA GLU A 29 -1.77 6.68 -4.08
C GLU A 29 -1.81 7.74 -2.97
N ALA A 30 -2.43 8.89 -3.25
CA ALA A 30 -2.61 9.96 -2.27
C ALA A 30 -3.48 9.52 -1.09
N GLN A 31 -4.57 8.79 -1.35
CA GLN A 31 -5.41 8.23 -0.29
C GLN A 31 -4.65 7.19 0.54
N TRP A 32 -3.86 6.34 -0.10
CA TRP A 32 -3.05 5.34 0.57
C TRP A 32 -2.00 6.00 1.49
N GLU A 33 -1.26 7.01 1.01
CA GLU A 33 -0.26 7.69 1.84
C GLU A 33 -0.90 8.44 3.02
N TYR A 34 -2.00 9.15 2.78
CA TYR A 34 -2.75 9.83 3.83
C TYR A 34 -3.21 8.85 4.92
N ALA A 35 -3.77 7.72 4.48
CA ALA A 35 -4.21 6.65 5.35
C ALA A 35 -3.05 6.00 6.12
N CYS A 36 -1.91 5.79 5.48
CA CYS A 36 -0.70 5.22 6.08
C CYS A 36 -0.17 6.14 7.19
N ARG A 37 -0.01 7.43 6.89
CA ARG A 37 0.48 8.45 7.83
C ARG A 37 -0.41 8.65 9.03
N ALA A 38 -1.73 8.59 8.85
CA ALA A 38 -2.72 8.80 9.92
C ALA A 38 -2.42 10.04 10.80
N GLY A 39 -2.00 11.14 10.17
CA GLY A 39 -1.68 12.41 10.83
C GLY A 39 -0.20 12.62 11.17
N THR A 40 0.70 11.65 10.97
CA THR A 40 2.13 11.84 11.21
C THR A 40 2.89 12.39 10.01
N ALA A 41 3.97 13.13 10.29
CA ALA A 41 4.93 13.60 9.28
C ALA A 41 6.19 12.70 9.19
N THR A 42 6.34 11.78 10.13
CA THR A 42 7.49 10.88 10.26
C THR A 42 7.54 9.84 9.13
N PRO A 43 8.69 9.17 8.92
CA PRO A 43 8.83 8.10 7.92
C PRO A 43 7.85 6.93 8.10
N PHE A 44 7.43 6.64 9.33
CA PHE A 44 6.45 5.61 9.68
C PHE A 44 5.38 6.19 10.61
N HIS A 45 4.16 5.63 10.65
CA HIS A 45 3.10 6.14 11.53
C HIS A 45 3.42 6.00 13.03
N PHE A 46 4.37 5.13 13.39
CA PHE A 46 4.84 4.93 14.76
C PHE A 46 6.15 5.69 15.08
N GLY A 47 6.67 6.50 14.15
CA GLY A 47 7.81 7.39 14.41
C GLY A 47 8.93 7.33 13.35
N GLU A 48 10.15 7.58 13.80
CA GLU A 48 11.35 7.74 12.95
C GLU A 48 11.96 6.43 12.47
N THR A 49 11.55 5.30 13.03
CA THR A 49 12.19 4.01 12.80
C THR A 49 11.20 2.85 12.85
N ILE A 50 11.63 1.69 12.36
CA ILE A 50 10.84 0.47 12.21
C ILE A 50 11.61 -0.72 12.77
N THR A 51 10.90 -1.61 13.46
CA THR A 51 11.44 -2.87 13.99
C THR A 51 10.53 -4.04 13.61
N GLY A 52 11.05 -5.27 13.68
CA GLY A 52 10.27 -6.48 13.41
C GLY A 52 9.11 -6.77 14.38
N GLN A 53 8.95 -5.94 15.43
CA GLN A 53 7.81 -5.94 16.36
C GLN A 53 6.69 -4.99 15.94
N LEU A 54 6.96 -4.07 15.01
CA LEU A 54 6.01 -3.07 14.53
C LEU A 54 5.46 -3.42 13.14
N ALA A 55 6.14 -4.32 12.43
CA ALA A 55 5.86 -4.62 11.04
C ALA A 55 6.46 -5.97 10.61
N ASN A 56 5.95 -6.50 9.49
CA ASN A 56 6.52 -7.68 8.83
C ASN A 56 7.31 -7.29 7.56
N TYR A 57 8.63 -7.35 7.63
CA TYR A 57 9.55 -7.04 6.52
C TYR A 57 10.86 -7.83 6.70
N ASP A 58 11.88 -7.58 5.86
CA ASP A 58 13.23 -8.11 6.10
C ASP A 58 13.91 -7.38 7.27
N ALA A 59 13.53 -7.77 8.49
CA ALA A 59 14.09 -7.24 9.74
C ALA A 59 15.53 -7.71 10.00
N SER A 60 16.15 -8.53 9.14
CA SER A 60 17.59 -8.78 9.21
C SER A 60 18.41 -7.54 8.80
N ARG A 61 17.73 -6.57 8.18
CA ARG A 61 18.21 -5.24 7.82
C ARG A 61 17.59 -4.20 8.74
N THR A 62 18.37 -3.17 9.05
CA THR A 62 17.99 -2.16 10.04
C THR A 62 17.67 -0.84 9.34
N PHE A 63 16.81 -0.04 9.97
CA PHE A 63 16.63 1.36 9.64
C PHE A 63 17.23 2.18 10.77
N ALA A 64 18.02 3.21 10.45
CA ALA A 64 18.82 3.92 11.44
C ALA A 64 19.63 2.92 12.33
N ASN A 65 19.61 3.12 13.64
CA ASN A 65 20.40 2.35 14.61
C ASN A 65 19.60 1.27 15.37
N GLU A 66 18.49 0.79 14.81
CA GLU A 66 17.69 -0.28 15.43
C GLU A 66 18.42 -1.63 15.42
N PRO A 67 18.16 -2.52 16.40
CA PRO A 67 18.68 -3.87 16.37
C PRO A 67 18.02 -4.68 15.26
N LYS A 68 18.76 -5.68 14.75
CA LYS A 68 18.20 -6.66 13.80
C LYS A 68 17.10 -7.47 14.47
N GLY A 69 16.03 -7.72 13.73
CA GLY A 69 14.91 -8.57 14.12
C GLY A 69 14.81 -9.85 13.29
N LYS A 70 13.71 -10.59 13.50
CA LYS A 70 13.43 -11.83 12.77
C LYS A 70 12.90 -11.52 11.37
N TYR A 71 13.63 -11.94 10.34
CA TYR A 71 13.12 -11.99 8.97
C TYR A 71 12.23 -13.22 8.79
N ARG A 72 10.92 -13.00 8.66
CA ARG A 72 9.92 -14.09 8.62
C ARG A 72 9.86 -14.83 7.28
N LYS A 73 10.25 -14.19 6.18
CA LYS A 73 10.26 -14.76 4.82
C LYS A 73 8.89 -15.22 4.29
N GLN A 74 7.82 -14.72 4.89
CA GLN A 74 6.44 -15.01 4.52
C GLN A 74 5.51 -13.95 5.11
N THR A 75 4.26 -13.93 4.64
CA THR A 75 3.19 -13.11 5.21
C THR A 75 2.86 -13.54 6.65
N THR A 76 2.24 -12.61 7.37
CA THR A 76 1.63 -12.81 8.68
C THR A 76 0.12 -12.58 8.58
N PRO A 77 -0.71 -13.16 9.48
CA PRO A 77 -2.11 -12.78 9.60
C PRO A 77 -2.28 -11.26 9.66
N VAL A 78 -3.27 -10.75 8.94
CA VAL A 78 -3.60 -9.31 8.94
C VAL A 78 -3.96 -8.87 10.36
N GLY A 79 -3.46 -7.71 10.77
CA GLY A 79 -3.73 -7.14 12.08
C GLY A 79 -2.85 -7.68 13.21
N GLN A 80 -1.78 -8.43 12.89
CA GLN A 80 -0.86 -8.94 13.91
C GLN A 80 -0.02 -7.83 14.59
N PHE A 81 0.17 -6.69 13.91
CA PHE A 81 0.94 -5.54 14.41
C PHE A 81 0.01 -4.37 14.80
N PRO A 82 0.48 -3.40 15.63
CA PRO A 82 -0.36 -2.29 16.07
C PRO A 82 -0.96 -1.49 14.90
N PRO A 83 -2.22 -1.04 15.00
CA PRO A 83 -2.82 -0.17 14.01
C PRO A 83 -2.24 1.26 14.10
N ASN A 84 -2.42 2.04 13.05
CA ASN A 84 -2.21 3.48 13.10
C ASN A 84 -3.42 4.21 13.73
N ALA A 85 -3.35 5.54 13.83
CA ALA A 85 -4.41 6.35 14.47
C ALA A 85 -5.78 6.31 13.75
N PHE A 86 -5.83 5.81 12.51
CA PHE A 86 -7.08 5.57 11.77
C PHE A 86 -7.58 4.13 11.91
N GLY A 87 -6.94 3.29 12.73
CA GLY A 87 -7.31 1.89 12.92
C GLY A 87 -6.85 0.97 11.78
N LEU A 88 -5.95 1.43 10.91
CA LEU A 88 -5.44 0.62 9.80
C LEU A 88 -4.19 -0.15 10.22
N HIS A 89 -4.21 -1.45 9.94
CA HIS A 89 -3.11 -2.36 10.18
C HIS A 89 -2.27 -2.60 8.92
N ASP A 90 -1.05 -3.06 9.14
CA ASP A 90 -0.12 -3.55 8.10
C ASP A 90 0.18 -2.53 6.99
N MET A 91 0.12 -1.23 7.31
CA MET A 91 0.48 -0.15 6.38
C MET A 91 2.01 -0.04 6.12
N HIS A 92 2.81 -0.84 6.82
CA HIS A 92 4.27 -0.90 6.74
C HIS A 92 4.73 -2.36 6.63
N GLY A 93 4.79 -2.91 5.42
CA GLY A 93 5.21 -4.29 5.16
C GLY A 93 4.04 -5.27 4.97
N ASN A 94 4.29 -6.54 5.29
CA ASN A 94 3.46 -7.70 5.01
C ASN A 94 3.31 -7.96 3.49
N VAL A 95 2.58 -7.12 2.77
CA VAL A 95 2.45 -7.18 1.31
C VAL A 95 2.44 -5.76 0.74
N TRP A 96 3.00 -5.60 -0.45
CA TRP A 96 2.76 -4.39 -1.24
C TRP A 96 1.27 -4.28 -1.58
N GLU A 97 0.74 -3.08 -1.69
CA GLU A 97 -0.67 -2.85 -1.99
C GLU A 97 -0.82 -2.03 -3.27
N TRP A 98 -1.60 -2.58 -4.23
CA TRP A 98 -1.97 -1.87 -5.45
C TRP A 98 -2.74 -0.58 -5.17
N CYS A 99 -2.37 0.48 -5.90
CA CYS A 99 -3.13 1.71 -6.02
C CYS A 99 -3.75 1.83 -7.42
N GLU A 100 -4.76 2.69 -7.55
CA GLU A 100 -5.43 2.96 -8.83
C GLU A 100 -4.52 3.69 -9.85
N ASP A 101 -3.57 4.48 -9.32
CA ASP A 101 -2.68 5.38 -10.04
C ASP A 101 -1.71 4.69 -11.01
N ASP A 102 -1.44 5.39 -12.10
CA ASP A 102 -0.34 5.06 -12.99
C ASP A 102 0.99 5.56 -12.41
N TRP A 103 2.08 4.86 -12.68
CA TRP A 103 3.40 5.30 -12.24
C TRP A 103 3.83 6.58 -12.97
N HIS A 104 4.37 7.53 -12.20
CA HIS A 104 5.00 8.75 -12.69
C HIS A 104 6.30 8.98 -11.91
N GLU A 105 7.38 9.36 -12.61
CA GLU A 105 8.72 9.50 -12.02
C GLU A 105 8.80 10.57 -10.91
N ASP A 106 7.99 11.61 -11.02
CA ASP A 106 7.88 12.67 -10.02
C ASP A 106 6.41 13.10 -9.83
N TYR A 107 6.18 14.05 -8.91
CA TYR A 107 4.85 14.58 -8.59
C TYR A 107 4.49 15.89 -9.32
N LYS A 108 5.24 16.28 -10.36
CA LYS A 108 4.94 17.52 -11.10
C LYS A 108 3.62 17.35 -11.86
N GLY A 109 2.61 18.12 -11.48
CA GLY A 109 1.28 18.03 -12.07
C GLY A 109 0.38 16.96 -11.47
N ALA A 110 0.77 16.37 -10.33
CA ALA A 110 -0.06 15.43 -9.59
C ALA A 110 -1.38 16.08 -9.14
N PRO A 111 -2.50 15.34 -9.12
CA PRO A 111 -3.75 15.82 -8.54
C PRO A 111 -3.59 16.18 -7.05
N THR A 112 -4.16 17.31 -6.63
CA THR A 112 -4.11 17.80 -5.24
C THR A 112 -5.40 17.54 -4.44
N ASN A 113 -6.38 16.89 -5.06
CA ASN A 113 -7.69 16.61 -4.50
C ASN A 113 -7.86 15.15 -4.02
N GLY A 114 -6.77 14.36 -4.07
CA GLY A 114 -6.77 12.94 -3.69
C GLY A 114 -7.33 11.98 -4.74
N SER A 115 -7.68 12.43 -5.96
CA SER A 115 -8.01 11.53 -7.07
C SER A 115 -6.78 10.76 -7.54
N ALA A 116 -7.00 9.57 -8.12
CA ALA A 116 -5.93 8.82 -8.76
C ALA A 116 -5.32 9.62 -9.93
N TRP A 117 -4.00 9.52 -10.08
CA TRP A 117 -3.26 10.13 -11.17
C TRP A 117 -3.17 9.16 -12.35
N LEU A 118 -4.08 9.34 -13.30
CA LEU A 118 -4.20 8.49 -14.48
C LEU A 118 -3.57 9.17 -15.70
N SER A 119 -2.82 8.40 -16.47
CA SER A 119 -2.24 8.79 -17.75
C SER A 119 -3.32 8.89 -18.83
N LYS A 120 -3.10 9.78 -19.80
CA LYS A 120 -4.00 9.92 -20.97
C LYS A 120 -3.97 8.71 -21.90
N LYS A 121 -2.89 7.94 -21.86
CA LYS A 121 -2.71 6.68 -22.59
C LYS A 121 -2.69 5.53 -21.59
N LEU A 122 -2.99 4.32 -22.06
CA LEU A 122 -2.83 3.10 -21.27
C LEU A 122 -1.42 3.04 -20.68
N SER A 123 -1.34 2.97 -19.35
CA SER A 123 -0.07 2.79 -18.65
C SER A 123 0.30 1.31 -18.63
N SER A 124 1.57 1.02 -18.83
CA SER A 124 2.14 -0.31 -18.63
C SER A 124 2.56 -0.56 -17.18
N THR A 125 2.37 0.41 -16.28
CA THR A 125 2.83 0.32 -14.88
C THR A 125 1.84 0.98 -13.93
N LYS A 126 1.64 0.34 -12.77
CA LYS A 126 0.73 0.77 -11.71
C LYS A 126 1.49 0.93 -10.40
N VAL A 127 1.07 1.88 -9.59
CA VAL A 127 1.72 2.17 -8.30
C VAL A 127 1.41 1.07 -7.29
N VAL A 128 2.43 0.65 -6.53
CA VAL A 128 2.28 -0.15 -5.31
C VAL A 128 2.94 0.54 -4.11
N ARG A 129 2.38 0.30 -2.92
CA ARG A 129 2.74 1.01 -1.68
C ARG A 129 2.90 0.08 -0.47
N GLY A 130 3.63 0.53 0.54
CA GLY A 130 3.71 -0.09 1.86
C GLY A 130 4.87 -1.05 2.12
N GLY A 131 5.52 -1.60 1.09
CA GLY A 131 6.53 -2.64 1.28
C GLY A 131 5.90 -4.01 1.56
N SER A 132 6.73 -5.04 1.62
CA SER A 132 6.29 -6.42 1.85
C SER A 132 7.14 -7.14 2.89
N TRP A 133 6.76 -8.38 3.23
CA TRP A 133 7.53 -9.26 4.11
C TRP A 133 8.99 -9.44 3.65
N GLY A 134 9.27 -9.33 2.36
CA GLY A 134 10.62 -9.46 1.77
C GLY A 134 11.30 -8.12 1.49
N SER A 135 10.68 -7.00 1.85
CA SER A 135 11.21 -5.67 1.57
C SER A 135 12.22 -5.22 2.60
N LEU A 136 13.20 -4.43 2.15
CA LEU A 136 14.07 -3.66 3.04
C LEU A 136 13.25 -2.61 3.79
N PRO A 137 13.64 -2.23 5.03
CA PRO A 137 12.85 -1.29 5.83
C PRO A 137 12.66 0.08 5.18
N ALA A 138 13.61 0.52 4.34
CA ALA A 138 13.49 1.79 3.61
C ALA A 138 12.31 1.81 2.62
N TYR A 139 11.87 0.63 2.15
CA TYR A 139 10.72 0.49 1.27
C TYR A 139 9.37 0.46 2.02
N CYS A 140 9.40 0.29 3.34
CA CYS A 140 8.20 0.28 4.19
C CYS A 140 7.77 1.67 4.68
N ARG A 141 8.50 2.74 4.33
CA ARG A 141 8.15 4.12 4.76
C ARG A 141 6.83 4.57 4.13
N CYS A 142 6.11 5.46 4.81
CA CYS A 142 4.89 6.10 4.29
C CYS A 142 5.07 6.65 2.87
N ALA A 143 6.20 7.30 2.60
CA ALA A 143 6.48 7.96 1.32
C ALA A 143 7.09 7.01 0.26
N SER A 144 7.43 5.76 0.59
CA SER A 144 8.13 4.87 -0.34
C SER A 144 7.21 4.35 -1.43
N ARG A 145 7.50 4.68 -2.69
CA ARG A 145 6.71 4.27 -3.86
C ARG A 145 7.44 3.18 -4.63
N PHE A 146 6.68 2.28 -5.23
CA PHE A 146 7.18 1.35 -6.22
C PHE A 146 6.13 1.16 -7.32
N TYR A 147 6.45 0.40 -8.36
CA TYR A 147 5.53 0.10 -9.44
C TYR A 147 5.72 -1.32 -9.94
N ASP A 148 4.68 -1.85 -10.56
CA ASP A 148 4.72 -3.13 -11.25
C ASP A 148 3.72 -3.13 -12.42
N SER A 149 3.82 -4.11 -13.32
CA SER A 149 2.98 -4.27 -14.50
C SER A 149 1.57 -4.70 -14.10
N PRO A 150 0.50 -4.15 -14.70
CA PRO A 150 -0.87 -4.39 -14.24
C PRO A 150 -1.36 -5.83 -14.42
N GLY A 151 -0.92 -6.51 -15.47
CA GLY A 151 -1.37 -7.86 -15.84
C GLY A 151 -0.38 -8.98 -15.52
N PHE A 152 0.71 -8.68 -14.81
CA PHE A 152 1.70 -9.66 -14.42
C PHE A 152 2.00 -9.55 -12.93
N VAL A 153 2.18 -10.68 -12.27
CA VAL A 153 2.59 -10.73 -10.87
C VAL A 153 4.07 -11.09 -10.85
N ASP A 154 4.94 -10.08 -10.99
CA ASP A 154 6.39 -10.30 -10.93
C ASP A 154 6.81 -10.71 -9.51
N PHE A 155 6.05 -10.27 -8.49
CA PHE A 155 6.36 -10.52 -7.09
C PHE A 155 5.23 -11.25 -6.35
N ASN A 156 5.60 -12.37 -5.69
CA ASN A 156 4.73 -13.16 -4.80
C ASN A 156 4.42 -12.47 -3.46
N ASN A 157 4.25 -11.15 -3.48
CA ASN A 157 4.09 -10.35 -2.27
C ASN A 157 3.30 -9.05 -2.49
N ILE A 158 2.56 -8.95 -3.59
CA ILE A 158 1.63 -7.85 -3.86
C ILE A 158 0.20 -8.35 -3.61
N GLY A 159 -0.55 -7.58 -2.85
CA GLY A 159 -1.97 -7.76 -2.59
C GLY A 159 -2.73 -6.45 -2.82
N LEU A 160 -3.84 -6.28 -2.11
CA LEU A 160 -4.70 -5.13 -2.27
C LEU A 160 -5.39 -4.71 -0.97
N ARG A 161 -5.84 -3.46 -1.00
CA ARG A 161 -6.82 -2.88 -0.09
C ARG A 161 -7.87 -2.20 -0.94
N VAL A 162 -9.11 -2.19 -0.47
CA VAL A 162 -10.22 -1.53 -1.16
C VAL A 162 -10.70 -0.32 -0.37
N VAL A 163 -11.19 0.69 -1.09
CA VAL A 163 -11.91 1.83 -0.51
C VAL A 163 -13.37 1.77 -0.94
N CYS A 164 -14.28 2.05 -0.01
CA CYS A 164 -15.70 2.22 -0.30
C CYS A 164 -15.96 3.71 -0.54
N VAL A 165 -16.54 4.06 -1.69
CA VAL A 165 -16.95 5.44 -1.97
C VAL A 165 -18.29 5.68 -1.30
N VAL A 166 -18.32 6.56 -0.31
CA VAL A 166 -19.55 7.05 0.30
C VAL A 166 -20.08 8.24 -0.50
N PRO A 167 -21.38 8.26 -0.88
CA PRO A 167 -21.99 9.45 -1.45
C PRO A 167 -21.81 10.61 -0.47
N ARG A 168 -21.35 11.77 -0.96
CA ARG A 168 -21.41 12.99 -0.16
C ARG A 168 -22.89 13.32 0.01
N THR A 169 -23.41 13.16 1.22
CA THR A 169 -24.67 13.80 1.61
C THR A 169 -24.38 15.30 1.71
N PHE A 170 -25.05 16.07 0.86
CA PHE A 170 -25.09 17.53 0.96
C PHE A 170 -26.10 17.95 2.02
#